data_AF-A0A537X9P7-F1
#
_entry.id   AF-A0A537X9P7-F1
#
_cell.length_a   1.000
_cell.length_b   1.000
_cell.length_c   1.000
_cell.angle_alpha   90.00
_cell.angle_beta   90.00
_cell.angle_gamma   90.00
#
_symmetry.space_group_name_H-M   'P 1'
#
loop_
_entity.id
_entity.type
_entity.pdbx_description
1 polymer ?
#
loop_
_entity_poly.entity_id
_entity_poly.type
_entity_poly.pdbx_seq_one_letter_code
_entity_poly.pdbx_strand_id
1 'polypeptide(L)'
;MIVLATVSAAARRGRARRRARAVDSEPDPVPAPITRATVIDAAPLAGATEADRWLQALDLHDAAEEAVVALNRVLFDHRLASADPWAREVSLEQALAVRVGHGAGEEVAHGRFTRALEPPRASTPRRRRRESALRPQERLAGLLGGRVTPLACEEMALRARTDLAAGRWREGALQTELALRCALAELDRAGFAPDAGARMTELRELAGPAAGAARAALAGQLDEQGREAVERGLARLEAALRARAAHSLNQPG
;
A
#
# COMPACT_ATOMS: atom_id res chain seq x y z
N MET A 1 6.83 0.08 -20.33
CA MET A 1 8.03 -0.72 -19.99
C MET A 1 8.49 -0.38 -18.57
N ILE A 2 8.99 -1.33 -17.79
CA ILE A 2 9.52 -1.07 -16.44
C ILE A 2 10.98 -1.52 -16.38
N VAL A 3 11.87 -0.63 -15.96
CA VAL A 3 13.29 -0.92 -15.74
C VAL A 3 13.63 -0.80 -14.27
N LEU A 4 14.31 -1.80 -13.72
CA LEU A 4 14.80 -1.83 -12.34
C LEU A 4 16.32 -1.73 -12.33
N ALA A 5 16.86 -0.81 -11.53
CA ALA A 5 18.28 -0.63 -11.34
C ALA A 5 18.60 -0.44 -9.85
N THR A 6 19.69 -1.02 -9.36
CA THR A 6 20.20 -0.75 -8.01
C THR A 6 21.21 0.39 -8.06
N VAL A 7 21.00 1.40 -7.22
CA VAL A 7 21.79 2.63 -7.13
C VAL A 7 22.41 2.70 -5.74
N SER A 8 23.70 2.35 -5.61
CA SER A 8 24.53 2.71 -4.45
C SER A 8 26.00 2.40 -4.69
N ALA A 9 26.85 3.11 -3.94
CA ALA A 9 28.28 2.87 -3.85
C ALA A 9 28.54 1.56 -3.11
N ALA A 10 29.15 0.60 -3.81
CA ALA A 10 29.78 -0.61 -3.28
C ALA A 10 29.01 -1.28 -2.12
N ALA A 11 27.96 -2.05 -2.44
CA ALA A 11 27.49 -3.07 -1.53
C ALA A 11 28.71 -3.91 -1.10
N ARG A 12 28.99 -3.99 0.22
CA ARG A 12 30.00 -4.90 0.77
C ARG A 12 29.58 -6.32 0.42
N ARG A 13 29.96 -6.81 -0.76
CA ARG A 13 29.96 -8.24 -1.11
C ARG A 13 31.10 -8.90 -0.35
N GLY A 14 30.99 -8.93 0.98
CA GLY A 14 31.85 -9.74 1.81
C GLY A 14 31.46 -11.20 1.65
N ARG A 15 32.44 -12.11 1.48
CA ARG A 15 32.20 -13.56 1.62
C ARG A 15 31.41 -13.83 2.89
N ALA A 16 30.40 -14.68 2.81
CA ALA A 16 29.65 -15.15 3.97
C ALA A 16 30.63 -15.60 5.05
N ARG A 17 30.68 -14.85 6.16
CA ARG A 17 31.64 -15.11 7.24
C ARG A 17 31.10 -16.25 8.09
N ARG A 18 31.93 -17.26 8.31
CA ARG A 18 31.58 -18.46 9.10
C ARG A 18 31.70 -18.30 10.62
N ARG A 19 32.25 -17.19 11.12
CA ARG A 19 32.45 -16.97 12.57
C ARG A 19 31.98 -15.59 13.01
N ALA A 20 31.39 -15.54 14.20
CA ALA A 20 31.01 -14.32 14.87
C ALA A 20 32.24 -13.45 15.19
N ARG A 21 32.06 -12.13 15.20
CA ARG A 21 33.08 -11.15 15.58
C ARG A 21 32.43 -10.10 16.46
N ALA A 22 33.17 -9.61 17.45
CA ALA A 22 32.79 -8.41 18.18
C ALA A 22 32.61 -7.21 17.23
N VAL A 23 31.53 -6.49 17.42
CA VAL A 23 31.19 -5.24 16.71
C VAL A 23 31.04 -4.13 17.74
N ASP A 24 31.28 -2.89 17.32
CA ASP A 24 31.09 -1.73 18.18
C ASP A 24 29.64 -1.64 18.66
N SER A 25 29.44 -1.21 19.90
CA SER A 25 28.12 -1.09 20.53
C SER A 25 27.26 0.02 19.91
N GLU A 26 27.90 0.99 19.27
CA GLU A 26 27.27 2.08 18.51
C GLU A 26 27.87 2.12 17.10
N PRO A 27 27.46 1.22 16.20
CA PRO A 27 28.01 1.17 14.86
C PRO A 27 27.50 2.34 14.01
N ASP A 28 28.36 2.90 13.18
CA ASP A 28 27.96 3.86 12.15
C ASP A 28 26.92 3.24 11.19
N PRO A 29 25.92 4.03 10.72
CA PRO A 29 24.94 3.54 9.75
C PRO A 29 25.63 3.04 8.48
N VAL A 30 25.33 1.80 8.09
CA VAL A 30 25.86 1.21 6.85
C VAL A 30 25.06 1.77 5.66
N PRO A 31 25.71 2.28 4.59
CA PRO A 31 25.02 2.66 3.37
C PRO A 31 24.24 1.47 2.79
N ALA A 32 22.94 1.66 2.56
CA ALA A 32 22.07 0.64 2.01
C ALA A 32 21.91 0.82 0.48
N PRO A 33 21.84 -0.26 -0.30
CA PRO A 33 21.48 -0.18 -1.70
C PRO A 33 20.05 0.34 -1.86
N ILE A 34 19.87 1.31 -2.74
CA ILE A 34 18.55 1.84 -3.10
C ILE A 34 18.17 1.26 -4.46
N THR A 35 16.94 0.78 -4.60
CA THR A 35 16.40 0.39 -5.91
C THR A 35 15.73 1.59 -6.56
N ARG A 36 16.07 1.86 -7.81
CA ARG A 36 15.38 2.78 -8.70
C ARG A 36 14.54 1.97 -9.69
N ALA A 37 13.25 2.24 -9.72
CA ALA A 37 12.35 1.77 -10.77
C ALA A 37 12.06 2.93 -11.73
N THR A 38 12.04 2.65 -13.02
CA THR A 38 11.64 3.62 -14.05
C THR A 38 10.54 3.01 -14.89
N VAL A 39 9.35 3.60 -14.81
CA VAL A 39 8.19 3.26 -15.63
C VAL A 39 8.20 4.18 -16.85
N ILE A 40 8.19 3.60 -18.03
CA ILE A 40 8.33 4.28 -19.32
C ILE A 40 7.08 4.01 -20.13
N ASP A 41 6.41 5.08 -20.57
CA ASP A 41 5.28 4.99 -21.49
C ASP A 41 5.72 4.38 -22.82
N ALA A 42 4.85 3.58 -23.43
CA ALA A 42 5.08 2.97 -24.74
C ALA A 42 4.85 3.97 -25.89
N ALA A 43 4.05 5.02 -25.68
CA ALA A 43 3.78 6.02 -26.71
C ALA A 43 4.93 7.05 -26.78
N PRO A 44 5.63 7.18 -27.92
CA PRO A 44 6.68 8.18 -28.07
C PRO A 44 6.08 9.59 -28.20
N LEU A 45 6.80 10.59 -27.70
CA LEU A 45 6.49 12.01 -27.88
C LEU A 45 7.11 12.48 -29.21
N ALA A 46 6.40 13.32 -29.99
CA ALA A 46 6.84 13.65 -31.36
C ALA A 46 8.01 14.64 -31.43
N GLY A 47 8.44 15.22 -30.30
CA GLY A 47 9.63 16.06 -30.21
C GLY A 47 9.77 16.83 -28.90
N ALA A 48 10.91 17.52 -28.72
CA ALA A 48 11.25 18.20 -27.46
C ALA A 48 10.22 19.25 -27.02
N THR A 49 9.76 20.12 -27.93
CA THR A 49 8.76 21.16 -27.64
C THR A 49 7.41 20.57 -27.22
N GLU A 50 7.03 19.43 -27.80
CA GLU A 50 5.81 18.74 -27.41
C GLU A 50 5.98 18.02 -26.07
N ALA A 51 7.13 17.40 -25.84
CA ALA A 51 7.45 16.76 -24.58
C ALA A 51 7.43 17.76 -23.40
N ASP A 52 7.91 18.99 -23.61
CA ASP A 52 7.84 20.04 -22.60
C ASP A 52 6.40 20.51 -22.33
N ARG A 53 5.57 20.63 -23.36
CA ARG A 53 4.15 20.96 -23.21
C ARG A 53 3.39 19.84 -22.49
N TRP A 54 3.67 18.59 -22.85
CA TRP A 54 3.12 17.41 -22.18
C TRP A 54 3.45 17.42 -20.69
N LEU A 55 4.72 17.62 -20.33
CA LEU A 55 5.14 17.64 -18.92
C LEU A 55 4.53 18.80 -18.12
N GLN A 56 4.28 19.95 -18.76
CA GLN A 56 3.63 21.10 -18.12
C GLN A 56 2.12 20.92 -17.90
N ALA A 57 1.46 20.15 -18.77
CA ALA A 57 0.02 19.92 -18.70
C ALA A 57 -0.36 18.70 -17.82
N LEU A 58 0.61 17.85 -17.49
CA LEU A 58 0.40 16.62 -16.76
C LEU A 58 0.13 16.87 -15.27
N ASP A 59 -0.88 16.18 -14.72
CA ASP A 59 -0.98 16.05 -13.27
C ASP A 59 0.10 15.09 -12.77
N LEU A 60 1.14 15.65 -12.15
CA LEU A 60 2.31 14.89 -11.71
C LEU A 60 1.98 13.88 -10.61
N HIS A 61 0.95 14.14 -9.80
CA HIS A 61 0.60 13.24 -8.71
C HIS A 61 -0.14 12.01 -9.25
N ASP A 62 -1.13 12.23 -10.11
CA ASP A 62 -1.89 11.15 -10.73
C ASP A 62 -0.97 10.26 -11.59
N ALA A 63 -0.08 10.87 -12.39
CA ALA A 63 0.90 10.13 -13.18
C ALA A 63 1.84 9.28 -12.30
N ALA A 64 2.20 9.77 -11.10
CA ALA A 64 3.03 9.02 -10.17
C ALA A 64 2.27 7.84 -9.53
N GLU A 65 0.99 8.02 -9.20
CA GLU A 65 0.12 6.94 -8.69
C GLU A 65 -0.06 5.84 -9.74
N GLU A 66 -0.34 6.20 -11.00
CA GLU A 66 -0.42 5.24 -12.11
C GLU A 66 0.88 4.44 -12.29
N ALA A 67 2.03 5.10 -12.19
CA ALA A 67 3.32 4.43 -12.25
C ALA A 67 3.54 3.44 -11.09
N VAL A 68 3.07 3.77 -9.87
CA VAL A 68 3.12 2.85 -8.72
C VAL A 68 2.20 1.65 -8.92
N VAL A 69 1.01 1.83 -9.49
CA VAL A 69 0.11 0.73 -9.86
C VAL A 69 0.81 -0.22 -10.84
N ALA A 70 1.46 0.31 -11.87
CA ALA A 70 2.21 -0.49 -12.84
C ALA A 70 3.39 -1.25 -12.20
N LEU A 71 4.15 -0.60 -11.30
CA LEU A 71 5.24 -1.24 -10.57
C LEU A 71 4.73 -2.35 -9.63
N ASN A 72 3.65 -2.10 -8.89
CA ASN A 72 3.08 -3.08 -7.98
C ASN A 72 2.55 -4.32 -8.69
N ARG A 73 2.06 -4.18 -9.93
CA ARG A 73 1.73 -5.33 -10.79
C ARG A 73 2.95 -6.21 -11.05
N VAL A 74 4.10 -5.61 -11.40
CA VAL A 74 5.35 -6.36 -11.60
C VAL A 74 5.84 -7.02 -10.32
N LEU A 75 5.76 -6.33 -9.18
CA LEU A 75 6.16 -6.89 -7.88
C LEU A 75 5.26 -8.06 -7.46
N PHE A 76 3.95 -7.96 -7.75
CA PHE A 76 3.00 -9.04 -7.55
C PHE A 76 3.32 -10.26 -8.41
N ASP A 77 3.53 -10.06 -9.72
CA ASP A 77 3.87 -11.14 -10.65
C ASP A 77 5.21 -11.79 -10.27
N HIS A 78 6.19 -10.97 -9.86
CA HIS A 78 7.47 -11.46 -9.35
C HIS A 78 7.30 -12.33 -8.11
N ARG A 79 6.50 -11.90 -7.13
CA ARG A 79 6.19 -12.68 -5.92
C ARG A 79 5.60 -14.04 -6.26
N LEU A 80 4.68 -14.10 -7.22
CA LEU A 80 4.10 -15.37 -7.66
C LEU A 80 5.12 -16.25 -8.38
N ALA A 81 5.92 -15.67 -9.27
CA ALA A 81 6.92 -16.39 -10.04
C ALA A 81 8.07 -16.92 -9.17
N SER A 82 8.46 -16.19 -8.12
CA SER A 82 9.54 -16.57 -7.20
C SER A 82 9.05 -17.40 -6.01
N ALA A 83 7.74 -17.48 -5.80
CA ALA A 83 7.11 -18.01 -4.58
C ALA A 83 7.66 -17.36 -3.30
N ASP A 84 8.08 -16.08 -3.37
CA ASP A 84 8.64 -15.33 -2.23
C ASP A 84 7.56 -14.50 -1.52
N PRO A 85 7.05 -14.93 -0.35
CA PRO A 85 6.03 -14.18 0.37
C PRO A 85 6.50 -12.82 0.90
N TRP A 86 7.82 -12.54 0.87
CA TRP A 86 8.42 -11.32 1.40
C TRP A 86 8.58 -10.23 0.35
N ALA A 87 8.41 -10.55 -0.94
CA ALA A 87 8.31 -9.55 -2.00
C ALA A 87 7.04 -8.71 -1.78
N ARG A 88 7.24 -7.44 -1.42
CA ARG A 88 6.19 -6.51 -1.02
C ARG A 88 5.98 -5.39 -2.03
N GLU A 89 4.73 -4.98 -2.15
CA GLU A 89 4.33 -3.79 -2.90
C GLU A 89 4.79 -2.51 -2.20
N VAL A 90 4.81 -1.41 -2.98
CA VAL A 90 5.30 -0.10 -2.57
C VAL A 90 4.22 0.97 -2.69
N SER A 91 4.39 2.09 -1.98
CA SER A 91 3.56 3.29 -2.11
C SER A 91 4.42 4.53 -2.40
N LEU A 92 3.81 5.60 -2.94
CA LEU A 92 4.50 6.87 -3.15
C LEU A 92 5.09 7.44 -1.85
N GLU A 93 4.42 7.24 -0.72
CA GLU A 93 4.88 7.70 0.60
C GLU A 93 6.20 7.06 1.04
N GLN A 94 6.52 5.87 0.53
CA GLN A 94 7.75 5.14 0.82
C GLN A 94 8.90 5.52 -0.12
N ALA A 95 8.61 6.21 -1.22
CA ALA A 95 9.61 6.59 -2.21
C ALA A 95 10.55 7.67 -1.66
N LEU A 96 11.86 7.45 -1.77
CA LEU A 96 12.87 8.45 -1.39
C LEU A 96 12.81 9.70 -2.28
N ALA A 97 12.52 9.49 -3.57
CA ALA A 97 12.29 10.53 -4.55
C ALA A 97 11.37 10.00 -5.65
N VAL A 98 10.52 10.87 -6.18
CA VAL A 98 9.65 10.58 -7.33
C VAL A 98 9.92 11.64 -8.37
N ARG A 99 10.12 11.23 -9.62
CA ARG A 99 10.38 12.13 -10.75
C ARG A 99 9.52 11.72 -11.92
N VAL A 100 8.87 12.70 -12.52
CA VAL A 100 8.08 12.54 -13.74
C VAL A 100 8.71 13.44 -14.80
N GLY A 101 8.96 12.91 -15.98
CA GLY A 101 9.73 13.63 -16.99
C GLY A 101 9.83 12.92 -18.30
N HIS A 102 10.56 13.53 -19.23
CA HIS A 102 10.83 13.00 -20.56
C HIS A 102 12.33 12.95 -20.85
N GLY A 103 12.71 12.12 -21.81
CA GLY A 103 14.06 12.01 -22.35
C GLY A 103 14.15 11.00 -23.47
N ALA A 104 15.32 10.88 -24.08
CA ALA A 104 15.55 9.85 -25.09
C ALA A 104 15.40 8.44 -24.48
N GLY A 105 15.04 7.45 -25.30
CA GLY A 105 14.79 6.07 -24.84
C GLY A 105 15.93 5.51 -23.98
N GLU A 106 17.17 5.69 -24.40
CA GLU A 106 18.37 5.27 -23.66
C GLU A 106 18.56 6.02 -22.33
N GLU A 107 18.16 7.29 -22.27
CA GLU A 107 18.24 8.05 -21.02
C GLU A 107 17.25 7.51 -20.00
N VAL A 108 15.98 7.40 -20.39
CA VAL A 108 14.91 6.95 -19.51
C VAL A 108 15.06 5.48 -19.12
N ALA A 109 15.61 4.63 -20.00
CA ALA A 109 15.96 3.26 -19.67
C ALA A 109 17.00 3.18 -18.52
N HIS A 110 17.85 4.19 -18.39
CA HIS A 110 18.80 4.30 -17.28
C HIS A 110 18.29 5.15 -16.11
N GLY A 111 17.02 5.56 -16.13
CA GLY A 111 16.41 6.44 -15.13
C GLY A 111 16.97 7.86 -15.14
N ARG A 112 17.47 8.31 -16.30
CA ARG A 112 17.88 9.70 -16.56
C ARG A 112 16.78 10.39 -17.37
N PHE A 113 16.69 11.70 -17.23
CA PHE A 113 15.70 12.52 -17.92
C PHE A 113 16.41 13.70 -18.59
N THR A 114 15.93 14.09 -19.77
CA THR A 114 16.28 15.40 -20.35
C THR A 114 15.68 16.50 -19.48
N ARG A 115 14.43 16.32 -19.05
CA ARG A 115 13.76 17.21 -18.09
C ARG A 115 12.79 16.42 -17.22
N ALA A 116 12.76 16.72 -15.92
CA ALA A 116 11.85 16.10 -14.97
C ALA A 116 11.42 17.10 -13.88
N LEU A 117 10.26 16.82 -13.29
CA LEU A 117 9.68 17.52 -12.15
C LEU A 117 9.43 16.52 -11.02
N GLU A 118 9.50 16.99 -9.78
CA GLU A 118 9.08 16.20 -8.61
C GLU A 118 7.63 16.59 -8.25
N PRO A 119 6.70 15.63 -8.12
CA PRO A 119 5.35 15.95 -7.71
C PRO A 119 5.36 16.54 -6.28
N PRO A 120 4.46 17.49 -5.99
CA PRO A 120 4.32 18.00 -4.63
C PRO A 120 3.95 16.84 -3.69
N ARG A 121 4.60 16.76 -2.53
CA ARG A 121 4.19 15.81 -1.50
C ARG A 121 2.78 16.19 -1.04
N ALA A 122 1.87 15.22 -0.98
CA ALA A 122 0.50 15.44 -0.51
C ALA A 122 0.51 16.22 0.82
N SER A 123 0.02 17.46 0.79
CA SER A 123 0.04 18.36 1.94
C SER A 123 -1.10 18.02 2.89
N THR A 124 -0.84 17.16 3.88
CA THR A 124 -1.72 17.08 5.06
C THR A 124 -1.48 18.30 5.95
N PRO A 125 -2.53 19.01 6.43
CA PRO A 125 -2.38 20.14 7.35
C PRO A 125 -1.52 19.76 8.57
N ARG A 126 -0.54 20.60 8.95
CA ARG A 126 0.50 20.30 9.96
C ARG A 126 -0.04 19.69 11.27
N ARG A 127 -1.20 20.14 11.73
CA ARG A 127 -1.84 19.63 12.96
C ARG A 127 -2.40 18.22 12.78
N ARG A 128 -3.16 17.97 11.70
CA ARG A 128 -3.64 16.62 11.34
C ARG A 128 -2.48 15.66 11.12
N ARG A 129 -1.37 16.14 10.51
CA ARG A 129 -0.15 15.36 10.29
C ARG A 129 0.50 14.86 11.59
N ARG A 130 0.49 15.67 12.66
CA ARG A 130 1.09 15.28 13.96
C ARG A 130 0.23 14.26 14.68
N GLU A 131 -1.09 14.48 14.76
CA GLU A 131 -2.03 13.52 15.36
C GLU A 131 -2.09 12.21 14.55
N SER A 132 -2.03 12.27 13.22
CA SER A 132 -1.99 11.06 12.37
C SER A 132 -0.65 10.33 12.42
N ALA A 133 0.45 11.02 12.68
CA ALA A 133 1.78 10.39 12.79
C ALA A 133 2.00 9.65 14.11
N LEU A 134 1.40 10.14 15.21
CA LEU A 134 1.55 9.52 16.54
C LEU A 134 0.65 8.31 16.74
N ARG A 135 -0.56 8.30 16.18
CA ARG A 135 -1.53 7.20 16.34
C ARG A 135 -0.99 5.81 15.95
N PRO A 136 -0.24 5.62 14.85
CA PRO A 136 0.38 4.33 14.54
C PRO A 136 1.40 3.89 15.59
N GLN A 137 2.18 4.82 16.14
CA GLN A 137 3.21 4.54 17.15
C GLN A 137 2.57 4.19 18.50
N GLU A 138 1.54 4.93 18.91
CA GLU A 138 0.75 4.64 20.12
C GLU A 138 0.08 3.26 20.03
N ARG A 139 -0.51 2.95 18.87
CA ARG A 139 -1.12 1.64 18.62
C ARG A 139 -0.08 0.53 18.64
N LEU A 140 1.09 0.73 18.02
CA LEU A 140 2.18 -0.24 18.05
C LEU A 140 2.66 -0.48 19.48
N ALA A 141 2.83 0.57 20.28
CA ALA A 141 3.17 0.44 21.70
C ALA A 141 2.08 -0.30 22.49
N GLY A 142 0.81 -0.08 22.16
CA GLY A 142 -0.32 -0.84 22.72
C GLY A 142 -0.27 -2.33 22.38
N LEU A 143 0.05 -2.68 21.13
CA LEU A 143 0.21 -4.07 20.68
C LEU A 143 1.41 -4.74 21.37
N LEU A 144 2.57 -4.09 21.38
CA LEU A 144 3.80 -4.61 22.02
C LEU A 144 3.63 -4.77 23.53
N GLY A 145 2.88 -3.86 24.17
CA GLY A 145 2.56 -3.93 25.59
C GLY A 145 1.36 -4.81 25.94
N GLY A 146 0.75 -5.51 24.97
CA GLY A 146 -0.40 -6.39 25.19
C GLY A 146 -1.72 -5.69 25.56
N ARG A 147 -1.78 -4.35 25.54
CA ARG A 147 -2.99 -3.56 25.82
C ARG A 147 -3.98 -3.56 24.66
N VAL A 148 -3.51 -3.86 23.46
CA VAL A 148 -4.32 -3.98 22.25
C VAL A 148 -4.11 -5.37 21.67
N THR A 149 -5.20 -6.07 21.40
CA THR A 149 -5.15 -7.36 20.68
C THR A 149 -5.39 -7.11 19.18
N PRO A 150 -4.50 -7.59 18.30
CA PRO A 150 -4.74 -7.55 16.85
C PRO A 150 -5.89 -8.48 16.49
N LEU A 151 -6.73 -8.06 15.55
CA LEU A 151 -7.83 -8.88 15.06
C LEU A 151 -7.51 -9.42 13.66
N ALA A 152 -7.98 -10.62 13.32
CA ALA A 152 -7.77 -11.18 11.99
C ALA A 152 -8.42 -10.30 10.90
N CYS A 153 -9.58 -9.70 11.19
CA CYS A 153 -10.24 -8.79 10.27
C CYS A 153 -9.41 -7.55 9.91
N GLU A 154 -8.48 -7.12 10.77
CA GLU A 154 -7.59 -5.98 10.50
C GLU A 154 -6.58 -6.30 9.40
N GLU A 155 -5.90 -7.45 9.50
CA GLU A 155 -4.95 -7.90 8.48
C GLU A 155 -5.66 -8.17 7.14
N MET A 156 -6.83 -8.81 7.17
CA MET A 156 -7.59 -9.08 5.94
C MET A 156 -8.08 -7.80 5.27
N ALA A 157 -8.53 -6.79 6.03
CA ALA A 157 -8.90 -5.50 5.48
C ALA A 157 -7.71 -4.76 4.84
N LEU A 158 -6.51 -4.83 5.46
CA LEU A 158 -5.29 -4.24 4.90
C LEU A 158 -4.94 -4.86 3.54
N ARG A 159 -4.96 -6.20 3.46
CA ARG A 159 -4.69 -6.90 2.20
C ARG A 159 -5.76 -6.57 1.15
N ALA A 160 -7.04 -6.53 1.55
CA ALA A 160 -8.13 -6.28 0.63
C ALA A 160 -7.98 -4.91 -0.02
N ARG A 161 -7.65 -3.88 0.77
CA ARG A 161 -7.36 -2.54 0.27
C ARG A 161 -6.20 -2.55 -0.73
N THR A 162 -5.11 -3.26 -0.42
CA THR A 162 -3.96 -3.37 -1.31
C THR A 162 -4.34 -4.02 -2.64
N ASP A 163 -5.14 -5.09 -2.62
CA ASP A 163 -5.60 -5.76 -3.83
C ASP A 163 -6.55 -4.88 -4.65
N LEU A 164 -7.51 -4.20 -4.03
CA LEU A 164 -8.42 -3.28 -4.71
C LEU A 164 -7.68 -2.08 -5.32
N ALA A 165 -6.75 -1.48 -4.60
CA ALA A 165 -5.93 -0.37 -5.10
C ALA A 165 -5.09 -0.77 -6.32
N ALA A 166 -4.72 -2.05 -6.42
CA ALA A 166 -4.00 -2.59 -7.57
C ALA A 166 -4.93 -3.13 -8.68
N GLY A 167 -6.24 -2.93 -8.58
CA GLY A 167 -7.23 -3.42 -9.56
C GLY A 167 -7.43 -4.94 -9.54
N ARG A 168 -6.93 -5.64 -8.51
CA ARG A 168 -7.07 -7.09 -8.33
C ARG A 168 -8.40 -7.41 -7.65
N TRP A 169 -9.47 -7.18 -8.40
CA TRP A 169 -10.84 -7.29 -7.91
C TRP A 169 -11.20 -8.67 -7.35
N ARG A 170 -10.64 -9.74 -7.92
CA ARG A 170 -10.92 -11.11 -7.47
C ARG A 170 -10.36 -11.36 -6.08
N GLU A 171 -9.10 -11.06 -5.87
CA GLU A 171 -8.41 -11.19 -4.59
C GLU A 171 -9.00 -10.22 -3.54
N GLY A 172 -9.27 -8.98 -3.94
CA GLY A 172 -9.89 -7.97 -3.08
C GLY A 172 -11.30 -8.36 -2.61
N ALA A 173 -12.13 -8.93 -3.49
CA ALA A 173 -13.46 -9.43 -3.12
C ALA A 173 -13.38 -10.60 -2.14
N LEU A 174 -12.49 -11.58 -2.39
CA LEU A 174 -12.27 -12.72 -1.50
C LEU A 174 -11.80 -12.29 -0.11
N GLN A 175 -10.86 -11.37 -0.04
CA GLN A 175 -10.34 -10.88 1.22
C GLN A 175 -11.34 -9.99 1.95
N THR A 176 -12.14 -9.20 1.24
CA THR A 176 -13.21 -8.39 1.85
C THR A 176 -14.27 -9.28 2.49
N GLU A 177 -14.70 -10.36 1.82
CA GLU A 177 -15.61 -11.36 2.41
C GLU A 177 -15.04 -11.94 3.71
N LEU A 178 -13.79 -12.41 3.65
CA LEU A 178 -13.14 -13.01 4.81
C LEU A 178 -12.95 -11.98 5.94
N ALA A 179 -12.60 -10.73 5.60
CA ALA A 179 -12.44 -9.65 6.55
C ALA A 179 -13.76 -9.35 7.27
N LEU A 180 -14.88 -9.26 6.55
CA LEU A 180 -16.21 -9.05 7.13
C LEU A 180 -16.63 -10.23 8.01
N ARG A 181 -16.41 -11.47 7.56
CA ARG A 181 -16.71 -12.67 8.36
C ARG A 181 -15.91 -12.71 9.66
N CYS A 182 -14.61 -12.41 9.61
CA CYS A 182 -13.79 -12.27 10.82
C CYS A 182 -14.29 -11.12 11.70
N ALA A 183 -14.65 -9.99 11.10
CA ALA A 183 -15.11 -8.81 11.82
C ALA A 183 -16.37 -9.11 12.64
N LEU A 184 -17.37 -9.75 12.04
CA LEU A 184 -18.61 -10.15 12.74
C LEU A 184 -18.34 -11.11 13.90
N ALA A 185 -17.31 -11.96 13.80
CA ALA A 185 -16.95 -12.89 14.86
C ALA A 185 -16.07 -12.26 15.96
N GLU A 186 -15.23 -11.28 15.63
CA GLU A 186 -14.22 -10.73 16.52
C GLU A 186 -14.67 -9.45 17.21
N LEU A 187 -15.32 -8.56 16.47
CA LEU A 187 -15.66 -7.23 16.95
C LEU A 187 -16.73 -7.25 18.06
N ASP A 188 -17.65 -8.22 18.01
CA ASP A 188 -18.66 -8.40 19.06
C ASP A 188 -18.02 -8.78 20.41
N ARG A 189 -16.89 -9.52 20.37
CA ARG A 189 -16.15 -9.96 21.56
C ARG A 189 -15.12 -8.96 22.05
N ALA A 190 -14.61 -8.09 21.18
CA ALA A 190 -13.41 -7.30 21.42
C ALA A 190 -13.63 -5.97 22.17
N GLY A 191 -14.81 -5.73 22.76
CA GLY A 191 -15.13 -4.48 23.45
C GLY A 191 -15.25 -3.32 22.47
N PHE A 192 -16.49 -3.03 22.06
CA PHE A 192 -16.73 -2.11 20.97
C PHE A 192 -17.07 -0.69 21.47
N ALA A 193 -16.72 0.32 20.67
CA ALA A 193 -16.95 1.74 20.95
C ALA A 193 -18.46 2.08 21.10
N PRO A 194 -18.81 3.30 21.56
CA PRO A 194 -20.17 3.82 21.39
C PRO A 194 -20.66 3.65 19.93
N ASP A 195 -21.95 3.35 19.75
CA ASP A 195 -22.58 2.99 18.46
C ASP A 195 -22.19 1.63 17.86
N ALA A 196 -21.63 0.73 18.67
CA ALA A 196 -21.32 -0.65 18.30
C ALA A 196 -22.46 -1.39 17.60
N GLY A 197 -23.67 -1.29 18.15
CA GLY A 197 -24.84 -2.00 17.63
C GLY A 197 -25.17 -1.58 16.21
N ALA A 198 -25.20 -0.27 15.93
CA ALA A 198 -25.51 0.25 14.60
C ALA A 198 -24.46 -0.15 13.56
N ARG A 199 -23.17 0.00 13.88
CA ARG A 199 -22.08 -0.40 13.00
C ARG A 199 -22.08 -1.90 12.75
N MET A 200 -22.34 -2.70 13.78
CA MET A 200 -22.41 -4.15 13.64
C MET A 200 -23.59 -4.57 12.76
N THR A 201 -24.75 -3.93 12.90
CA THR A 201 -25.90 -4.16 12.02
C THR A 201 -25.56 -3.84 10.56
N GLU A 202 -24.93 -2.69 10.29
CA GLU A 202 -24.48 -2.32 8.94
C GLU A 202 -23.50 -3.37 8.37
N LEU A 203 -22.54 -3.86 9.16
CA LEU A 203 -21.61 -4.90 8.70
C LEU A 203 -22.31 -6.23 8.40
N ARG A 204 -23.35 -6.60 9.18
CA ARG A 204 -24.13 -7.82 8.91
C ARG A 204 -24.90 -7.71 7.60
N GLU A 205 -25.47 -6.54 7.31
CA GLU A 205 -26.18 -6.27 6.05
C GLU A 205 -25.25 -6.34 4.84
N LEU A 206 -23.99 -5.88 4.98
CA LEU A 206 -23.00 -5.89 3.90
C LEU A 206 -22.33 -7.25 3.68
N ALA A 207 -22.34 -8.14 4.67
CA ALA A 207 -21.68 -9.45 4.57
C ALA A 207 -22.27 -10.35 3.46
N GLY A 208 -23.61 -10.34 3.30
CA GLY A 208 -24.29 -11.12 2.27
C GLY A 208 -23.90 -10.71 0.84
N PRO A 209 -24.07 -9.41 0.47
CA PRO A 209 -23.62 -8.87 -0.81
C PRO A 209 -22.13 -9.10 -1.08
N ALA A 210 -21.25 -8.85 -0.10
CA ALA A 210 -19.81 -9.09 -0.27
C ALA A 210 -19.48 -10.56 -0.52
N ALA A 211 -20.14 -11.49 0.17
CA ALA A 211 -19.98 -12.92 -0.08
C ALA A 211 -20.51 -13.33 -1.47
N GLY A 212 -21.59 -12.71 -1.94
CA GLY A 212 -22.09 -12.86 -3.31
C GLY A 212 -21.06 -12.40 -4.34
N ALA A 213 -20.51 -11.21 -4.15
CA ALA A 213 -19.47 -10.64 -5.02
C ALA A 213 -18.19 -11.50 -5.02
N ALA A 214 -17.76 -12.04 -3.88
CA ALA A 214 -16.61 -12.94 -3.80
C ALA A 214 -16.82 -14.23 -4.60
N ARG A 215 -18.02 -14.83 -4.54
CA ARG A 215 -18.38 -16.00 -5.37
C ARG A 215 -18.43 -15.66 -6.85
N ALA A 216 -19.02 -14.53 -7.22
CA ALA A 216 -19.05 -14.05 -8.61
C ALA A 216 -17.64 -13.80 -9.13
N ALA A 217 -16.76 -13.21 -8.33
CA ALA A 217 -15.37 -12.97 -8.70
C ALA A 217 -14.57 -14.26 -8.91
N LEU A 218 -14.80 -15.30 -8.09
CA LEU A 218 -14.22 -16.63 -8.31
C LEU A 218 -14.67 -17.24 -9.65
N ALA A 219 -15.91 -17.02 -10.03
CA ALA A 219 -16.47 -17.48 -11.30
C ALA A 219 -16.07 -16.60 -12.51
N GLY A 220 -15.33 -15.49 -12.29
CA GLY A 220 -15.00 -14.52 -13.34
C GLY A 220 -16.18 -13.65 -13.79
N GLN A 221 -17.21 -13.53 -12.95
CA GLN A 221 -18.49 -12.87 -13.24
C GLN A 221 -18.74 -11.65 -12.34
N LEU A 222 -17.69 -11.01 -11.83
CA LEU A 222 -17.84 -9.82 -11.00
C LEU A 222 -18.28 -8.62 -11.86
N ASP A 223 -19.52 -8.20 -11.67
CA ASP A 223 -20.10 -7.03 -12.29
C ASP A 223 -19.89 -5.76 -11.45
N GLU A 224 -20.38 -4.63 -11.96
CA GLU A 224 -20.21 -3.34 -11.29
C GLU A 224 -20.93 -3.29 -9.93
N GLN A 225 -22.11 -3.91 -9.82
CA GLN A 225 -22.82 -4.02 -8.54
C GLN A 225 -22.02 -4.81 -7.51
N GLY A 226 -21.36 -5.90 -7.94
CA GLY A 226 -20.45 -6.66 -7.10
C GLY A 226 -19.23 -5.85 -6.66
N ARG A 227 -18.65 -5.03 -7.56
CA ARG A 227 -17.54 -4.12 -7.20
C ARG A 227 -17.96 -3.10 -6.15
N GLU A 228 -19.10 -2.44 -6.37
CA GLU A 228 -19.66 -1.48 -5.41
C GLU A 228 -19.92 -2.13 -4.04
N ALA A 229 -20.41 -3.37 -4.02
CA ALA A 229 -20.65 -4.11 -2.79
C ALA A 229 -19.34 -4.40 -2.03
N VAL A 230 -18.28 -4.76 -2.73
CA VAL A 230 -16.94 -5.01 -2.17
C VAL A 230 -16.34 -3.72 -1.62
N GLU A 231 -16.33 -2.65 -2.39
CA GLU A 231 -15.80 -1.35 -1.96
C GLU A 231 -16.55 -0.82 -0.75
N ARG A 232 -17.88 -0.86 -0.77
CA ARG A 232 -18.72 -0.41 0.33
C ARG A 232 -18.49 -1.26 1.58
N GLY A 233 -18.42 -2.58 1.43
CA GLY A 233 -18.12 -3.52 2.52
C GLY A 233 -16.79 -3.20 3.19
N LEU A 234 -15.73 -3.03 2.39
CA LEU A 234 -14.41 -2.69 2.90
C LEU A 234 -14.38 -1.31 3.57
N ALA A 235 -14.95 -0.29 2.93
CA ALA A 235 -14.96 1.07 3.47
C ALA A 235 -15.67 1.16 4.83
N ARG A 236 -16.78 0.44 5.02
CA ARG A 236 -17.52 0.38 6.29
C ARG A 236 -16.77 -0.42 7.35
N LEU A 237 -16.14 -1.53 6.97
CA LEU A 237 -15.25 -2.26 7.86
C LEU A 237 -14.08 -1.39 8.35
N GLU A 238 -13.37 -0.71 7.45
CA GLU A 238 -12.28 0.19 7.82
C GLU A 238 -12.74 1.34 8.72
N ALA A 239 -13.94 1.87 8.51
CA ALA A 239 -14.52 2.87 9.38
C ALA A 239 -14.80 2.32 10.80
N ALA A 240 -15.30 1.09 10.91
CA ALA A 240 -15.51 0.39 12.17
C ALA A 240 -14.19 0.12 12.91
N LEU A 241 -13.16 -0.35 12.19
CA LEU A 241 -11.83 -0.59 12.74
C LEU A 241 -11.16 0.70 13.23
N ARG A 242 -11.29 1.81 12.49
CA ARG A 242 -10.80 3.13 12.92
C ARG A 242 -11.50 3.61 14.20
N ALA A 243 -12.80 3.38 14.34
CA ALA A 243 -13.55 3.72 15.55
C ALA A 243 -13.09 2.90 16.76
N ARG A 244 -12.90 1.59 16.59
CA ARG A 244 -12.32 0.71 17.62
C ARG A 244 -10.91 1.14 18.01
N ALA A 245 -10.05 1.43 17.03
CA ALA A 245 -8.68 1.85 17.29
C ALA A 245 -8.64 3.15 18.12
N ALA A 246 -9.51 4.11 17.83
CA ALA A 246 -9.63 5.34 18.62
C ALA A 246 -10.14 5.07 20.05
N HIS A 247 -11.08 4.13 20.22
CA HIS A 247 -11.63 3.80 21.54
C HIS A 247 -10.63 3.04 22.44
N SER A 248 -9.96 2.02 21.89
CA SER A 248 -8.98 1.21 22.63
C SER A 248 -7.77 2.01 23.14
N LEU A 249 -7.41 3.11 22.48
CA LEU A 249 -6.35 4.01 22.94
C LEU A 249 -6.79 4.91 24.11
N ASN A 250 -8.10 5.13 24.28
CA ASN A 250 -8.66 6.05 25.27
C ASN A 250 -9.09 5.35 26.58
N GLN A 251 -9.02 4.02 26.66
CA GLN A 251 -9.29 3.30 27.90
C GLN A 251 -8.01 3.18 28.75
N PRO A 252 -8.02 3.56 30.04
CA PRO A 252 -6.94 3.22 30.96
C PRO A 252 -6.90 1.70 31.13
N GLY A 253 -5.71 1.12 30.94
CA GLY A 253 -5.46 -0.32 31.10
C GLY A 253 -5.46 -0.76 32.54
#